data_AF-A0A7X7MDM2-F1
#
_entry.id   AF-A0A7X7MDM2-F1
#
_cell.length_a   1.000
_cell.length_b   1.000
_cell.length_c   1.000
_cell.angle_alpha   90.00
_cell.angle_beta   90.00
_cell.angle_gamma   90.00
#
_symmetry.space_group_name_H-M   'P 1'
#
loop_
_entity.id
_entity.type
_entity.pdbx_description
1 polymer ?
#
loop_
_entity_poly.entity_id
_entity_poly.type
_entity_poly.pdbx_seq_one_letter_code
_entity_poly.pdbx_strand_id
1 'polypeptide(L)'
;MIQVPGFNMDEQDLRAAGEFLGALRHVTAVRLLAYHALAGSKYLAVGHPVTLPHVDSPSAADLDRSAALLAPYGLKVINSLR
;
A
#
# COMPACT_ATOMS: atom_id res chain seq x y z
N MET A 1 -2.12 0.59 5.21
CA MET A 1 -0.86 0.33 4.50
C MET A 1 -0.93 0.98 3.14
N ILE A 2 0.01 1.86 2.83
CA ILE A 2 0.13 2.47 1.50
C ILE A 2 0.66 1.44 0.49
N GLN A 3 0.20 1.48 -0.75
CA GLN A 3 0.60 0.59 -1.84
C GLN A 3 1.21 1.42 -2.96
N VAL A 4 2.50 1.27 -3.17
CA VAL A 4 3.32 2.04 -4.11
C VAL A 4 3.91 1.06 -5.14
N PRO A 5 3.47 1.12 -6.41
CA PRO A 5 3.98 0.25 -7.46
C PRO A 5 5.51 0.34 -7.60
N GLY A 6 6.17 -0.82 -7.67
CA GLY A 6 7.63 -0.93 -7.75
C GLY A 6 8.38 -0.75 -6.42
N PHE A 7 7.68 -0.60 -5.29
CA PHE A 7 8.31 -0.40 -3.97
C PHE A 7 7.87 -1.38 -2.89
N ASN A 8 6.57 -1.70 -2.79
CA ASN A 8 6.06 -2.54 -1.70
C ASN A 8 4.82 -3.38 -2.09
N MET A 9 4.68 -3.64 -3.38
CA MET A 9 3.55 -4.37 -3.97
C MET A 9 3.97 -5.68 -4.62
N ASP A 10 5.26 -6.06 -4.51
CA ASP A 10 5.68 -7.37 -4.97
C ASP A 10 5.25 -8.47 -3.99
N GLU A 11 5.31 -9.71 -4.45
CA GLU A 11 4.83 -10.84 -3.67
C GLU A 11 5.66 -11.07 -2.39
N GLN A 12 6.96 -10.83 -2.44
CA GLN A 12 7.86 -11.05 -1.31
C GLN A 12 7.55 -10.06 -0.18
N ASP A 13 7.42 -8.78 -0.50
CA ASP A 13 7.09 -7.71 0.45
C ASP A 13 5.72 -7.92 1.08
N LEU A 14 4.72 -8.31 0.28
CA LEU A 14 3.36 -8.55 0.77
C LEU A 14 3.28 -9.77 1.67
N ARG A 15 4.03 -10.85 1.36
CA ARG A 15 4.12 -12.03 2.23
C ARG A 15 4.79 -11.69 3.55
N ALA A 16 5.92 -10.98 3.52
CA ALA A 16 6.61 -10.53 4.74
C ALA A 16 5.72 -9.62 5.61
N ALA A 17 4.99 -8.69 4.98
CA ALA A 17 4.02 -7.86 5.66
C ALA A 17 2.87 -8.69 6.26
N GLY A 18 2.38 -9.69 5.52
CA GLY A 18 1.35 -10.62 5.98
C GLY A 18 1.77 -11.42 7.21
N GLU A 19 2.97 -12.00 7.19
CA GLU A 19 3.55 -12.74 8.33
C GLU A 19 3.67 -11.87 9.58
N PHE A 20 4.23 -10.66 9.41
CA PHE A 20 4.40 -9.73 10.52
C PHE A 20 3.06 -9.29 11.10
N LEU A 21 2.12 -8.85 10.24
CA LEU A 21 0.84 -8.30 10.67
C LEU A 21 -0.08 -9.39 11.24
N GLY A 22 -0.08 -10.60 10.67
CA GLY A 22 -0.88 -11.73 11.12
C GLY A 22 -0.49 -12.22 12.52
N ALA A 23 0.76 -12.00 12.94
CA ALA A 23 1.22 -12.33 14.30
C ALA A 23 0.72 -11.35 15.39
N LEU A 24 0.20 -10.17 15.00
CA LEU A 24 -0.23 -9.14 15.95
C LEU A 24 -1.63 -9.40 16.49
N ARG A 25 -1.76 -9.67 17.79
CA ARG A 25 -3.04 -10.09 18.43
C ARG A 25 -4.19 -9.09 18.35
N HIS A 26 -3.92 -7.81 18.11
CA HIS A 26 -4.92 -6.74 18.21
C HIS A 26 -5.20 -6.01 16.90
N VAL A 27 -4.58 -6.43 15.78
CA VAL A 27 -4.91 -5.88 14.46
C VAL A 27 -6.26 -6.45 14.02
N THR A 28 -7.24 -5.57 13.84
CA THR A 28 -8.61 -5.97 13.45
C THR A 28 -8.84 -5.91 11.95
N ALA A 29 -8.07 -5.09 11.23
CA ALA A 29 -8.08 -5.01 9.79
C ALA A 29 -6.82 -4.31 9.25
N VAL A 30 -6.48 -4.58 8.00
CA VAL A 30 -5.47 -3.86 7.22
C VAL A 30 -6.16 -3.17 6.06
N ARG A 31 -6.21 -1.83 6.09
CA ARG A 31 -6.70 -1.04 4.96
C ARG A 31 -5.56 -0.78 3.99
N LEU A 32 -5.70 -1.21 2.74
CA LEU A 32 -4.79 -0.87 1.65
C LEU A 32 -5.19 0.50 1.11
N LEU A 33 -4.20 1.38 0.93
CA LEU A 33 -4.35 2.73 0.40
C LEU A 33 -3.56 2.82 -0.90
N ALA A 34 -4.18 3.30 -1.97
CA ALA A 34 -3.48 3.54 -3.23
C ALA A 34 -2.54 4.75 -3.10
N TYR A 35 -1.31 4.60 -3.60
CA TYR A 35 -0.41 5.74 -3.75
C TYR A 35 -0.96 6.73 -4.77
N HIS A 36 -0.89 8.02 -4.44
CA HIS A 36 -1.20 9.11 -5.35
C HIS A 36 -0.14 10.21 -5.23
N ALA A 37 0.47 10.60 -6.35
CA ALA A 37 1.50 11.63 -6.42
C ALA A 37 0.93 13.08 -6.33
N LEU A 38 -0.03 13.33 -5.44
CA LEU A 38 -0.76 14.61 -5.37
C LEU A 38 0.01 15.74 -4.68
N ALA A 39 0.99 15.39 -3.84
CA ALA A 39 1.65 16.37 -2.98
C ALA A 39 2.77 17.15 -3.70
N GLY A 40 3.18 16.76 -4.91
CA GLY A 40 4.36 17.33 -5.58
C GLY A 40 4.34 18.86 -5.68
N SER A 41 3.19 19.45 -6.04
CA SER A 41 3.03 20.90 -6.12
C SER A 41 3.25 21.61 -4.78
N LYS A 42 2.87 21.00 -3.67
CA LYS A 42 3.06 21.57 -2.32
C LYS A 42 4.53 21.60 -1.92
N TYR A 43 5.30 20.58 -2.29
CA TYR A 43 6.75 20.54 -2.05
C TYR A 43 7.46 21.62 -2.86
N LEU A 44 7.13 21.74 -4.15
CA LEU A 44 7.68 22.78 -5.01
C LEU A 44 7.35 24.19 -4.51
N ALA A 45 6.14 24.41 -3.99
CA ALA A 45 5.70 25.71 -3.49
C ALA A 45 6.53 26.25 -2.31
N VAL A 46 7.16 25.37 -1.52
CA VAL A 46 8.04 25.73 -0.39
C VAL A 46 9.53 25.54 -0.72
N GLY A 47 9.87 25.41 -2.01
CA GLY A 47 11.25 25.26 -2.46
C GLY A 47 11.90 23.91 -2.15
N HIS A 48 11.09 22.88 -1.84
CA HIS A 48 11.60 21.54 -1.61
C HIS A 48 11.53 20.67 -2.88
N PRO A 49 12.58 19.87 -3.16
CA PRO A 49 12.55 18.93 -4.28
C PRO A 49 11.50 17.84 -4.03
N VAL A 50 10.86 17.38 -5.10
CA VAL A 50 9.97 16.22 -5.06
C VAL A 50 10.83 14.95 -5.10
N THR A 51 10.89 14.22 -3.99
CA THR A 51 11.66 12.97 -3.88
C THR A 51 10.78 11.71 -3.95
N LEU A 52 9.46 11.89 -4.02
CA LEU A 52 8.52 10.78 -4.11
C LEU A 52 8.48 10.21 -5.54
N PRO A 53 8.21 8.91 -5.70
CA PRO A 53 8.29 8.26 -6.99
C PRO A 53 7.24 8.77 -7.99
N HIS A 54 7.67 8.90 -9.24
CA HIS A 54 6.82 9.19 -10.39
C HIS A 54 6.27 7.89 -10.98
N VAL A 55 5.37 7.25 -10.23
CA VAL A 55 4.68 6.01 -10.64
C VAL A 55 3.18 6.23 -10.69
N ASP A 56 2.51 5.51 -11.58
CA ASP A 56 1.05 5.54 -11.66
C ASP A 56 0.42 5.00 -10.38
N SER A 57 -0.76 5.53 -10.06
CA SER A 57 -1.53 5.03 -8.91
C SER A 57 -1.99 3.59 -9.18
N PRO A 58 -1.88 2.68 -8.21
CA PRO A 58 -2.37 1.32 -8.39
C PRO A 58 -3.89 1.31 -8.55
N SER A 59 -4.39 0.41 -9.39
CA SER A 59 -5.81 0.22 -9.62
C SER A 59 -6.49 -0.56 -8.48
N ALA A 60 -7.83 -0.59 -8.47
CA ALA A 60 -8.57 -1.44 -7.53
C ALA A 60 -8.17 -2.92 -7.67
N ALA A 61 -7.92 -3.40 -8.90
CA ALA A 61 -7.48 -4.77 -9.16
C ALA A 61 -6.06 -5.05 -8.60
N ASP A 62 -5.18 -4.05 -8.61
CA ASP A 62 -3.85 -4.19 -8.01
C ASP A 62 -3.93 -4.30 -6.48
N LEU A 63 -4.81 -3.54 -5.85
CA LEU A 63 -5.09 -3.66 -4.42
C LEU A 63 -5.77 -4.99 -4.09
N ASP A 64 -6.63 -5.53 -4.96
CA ASP A 64 -7.23 -6.85 -4.76
C ASP A 64 -6.19 -7.97 -4.79
N ARG A 65 -5.25 -7.91 -5.75
CA ARG A 65 -4.13 -8.85 -5.79
C ARG A 65 -3.31 -8.79 -4.50
N SER A 66 -3.06 -7.59 -4.01
CA SER A 66 -2.31 -7.40 -2.77
C SER A 66 -3.09 -7.94 -1.55
N ALA A 67 -4.41 -7.71 -1.52
CA ALA A 67 -5.29 -8.26 -0.49
C ALA A 67 -5.34 -9.79 -0.53
N ALA A 68 -5.34 -10.41 -1.71
CA ALA A 68 -5.33 -11.86 -1.88
C ALA A 68 -4.04 -12.50 -1.34
N LEU A 69 -2.90 -11.80 -1.40
CA LEU A 69 -1.63 -12.27 -0.83
C LEU A 69 -1.58 -12.13 0.70
N LEU A 70 -2.30 -11.16 1.26
CA LEU A 70 -2.37 -10.90 2.71
C LEU A 70 -3.43 -11.77 3.42
N ALA A 71 -4.50 -12.15 2.72
CA ALA A 71 -5.61 -12.90 3.28
C ALA A 71 -5.23 -14.25 3.96
N PRO A 72 -4.27 -15.05 3.44
CA PRO A 72 -3.87 -16.31 4.06
C PRO A 72 -3.32 -16.18 5.49
N TYR A 73 -2.88 -14.99 5.89
CA TYR A 73 -2.35 -14.70 7.22
C TYR A 73 -3.45 -14.37 8.25
N GLY A 74 -4.72 -14.62 7.93
CA GLY A 74 -5.86 -14.36 8.82
C GLY A 74 -6.26 -12.89 8.93
N LEU A 75 -5.73 -12.03 8.05
CA LEU A 75 -5.98 -10.59 8.05
C LEU A 75 -7.29 -10.26 7.36
N LYS A 76 -8.13 -9.45 8.01
CA LYS A 76 -9.23 -8.75 7.33
C LYS A 76 -8.65 -7.59 6.51
N VAL A 77 -8.65 -7.71 5.19
CA VAL A 77 -8.09 -6.67 4.31
C VAL A 77 -9.20 -5.82 3.68
N ILE A 78 -9.01 -4.50 3.66
CA ILE A 78 -9.94 -3.54 3.07
C ILE A 78 -9.25 -2.81 1.92
N ASN A 79 -9.77 -2.96 0.70
CA ASN A 79 -9.35 -2.19 -0.46
C ASN A 79 -9.99 -0.79 -0.39
N SER A 80 -9.20 0.29 -0.33
CA SER A 80 -9.74 1.65 -0.22
C SER A 80 -10.42 2.19 -1.49
N LEU A 81 -10.27 1.50 -2.61
CA LEU A 81 -10.87 1.90 -3.89
C LEU A 81 -12.24 1.23 -4.11
N ARG A 82 -12.77 0.56 -3.08
CA ARG A 82 -14.11 -0.08 -3.08
C ARG A 82 -14.89 0.23 -1.81
#